data_AF-A0A0D1Z7C9-F1
#
_entry.id   AF-A0A0D1Z7C9-F1
#
_cell.length_a   1.000
_cell.length_b   1.000
_cell.length_c   1.000
_cell.angle_alpha   90.00
_cell.angle_beta   90.00
_cell.angle_gamma   90.00
#
_symmetry.space_group_name_H-M   'P 1'
#
loop_
_entity.id
_entity.type
_entity.pdbx_description
1 polymer ?
#
loop_
_entity_poly.entity_id
_entity_poly.type
_entity_poly.pdbx_seq_one_letter_code
_entity_poly.pdbx_strand_id
1 'polypeptide(L)'
;MPSTPFTTTQTNGTLVQQSIPPNGVLAGELAEEESNQHDIARRHPLGVRPSGNALTADQNSSRYMGLFATLPDSLLLTLLEYLDASSLVQIGGTCRALFAYSTFDQLWRDIIVNQDPAPLQQDDLKRTFAWRGSWRASQRQLPTADIPRVDCSNVFSDALHRPFLCSQIPLSPFVSNIPHQNKIARLNHMSADVFNRQWSDRPFILTEPVKKWQVYQNWDTEKLLNKYGDVVFRAEAVDWPLRTYIEYMNGTEDESPLYLFDRSFVEKMKLEVGNDADAAFEPPECFQEDLFMLLKEQRPDHRWLIIGPERSGSTFHKDPNATSAWNAVIRGSKYWIMFPASVLPPGVYMSDDQSEVTSPLSIAEWLLSFHAEARQTPGCVEGICQEGEVLHVPSGWWHLVVNLAPSIAITQNFVPRSHVGAAVRFLRYKANQVSGFKDDVTDPGSLFMERLKEFQPEIAASLDDSIERKRKWEEVVEASDQDNGRANGGFSFGFDDDIEDEDG
;
A
#
# COMPACT_ATOMS: atom_id res chain seq x y z
N MET A 1 50.49 66.46 -1.33
CA MET A 1 51.01 65.10 -1.53
C MET A 1 51.51 64.57 -0.20
N PRO A 2 51.29 63.29 0.11
CA PRO A 2 50.22 62.44 -0.43
C PRO A 2 49.56 61.60 0.70
N SER A 3 48.36 61.06 0.64
CA SER A 3 47.19 61.13 -0.25
C SER A 3 46.08 60.31 0.44
N THR A 4 44.90 60.89 0.65
CA THR A 4 43.58 60.23 0.85
C THR A 4 43.23 59.28 -0.34
N PRO A 5 42.15 58.43 -0.36
CA PRO A 5 40.83 58.59 0.31
C PRO A 5 40.11 57.30 0.82
N PHE A 6 39.24 57.42 1.86
CA PHE A 6 37.74 57.34 1.92
C PHE A 6 37.09 55.99 1.50
N THR A 7 36.09 55.43 2.23
CA THR A 7 34.68 55.90 2.34
C THR A 7 33.98 55.13 3.50
N THR A 8 33.48 55.72 4.61
CA THR A 8 32.25 56.51 4.89
C THR A 8 30.96 55.65 4.96
N THR A 9 30.65 55.13 6.17
CA THR A 9 29.53 55.46 7.09
C THR A 9 28.12 54.96 6.73
N GLN A 10 27.44 54.35 7.71
CA GLN A 10 26.19 54.94 8.23
C GLN A 10 25.82 54.40 9.61
N THR A 11 25.34 55.33 10.43
CA THR A 11 25.04 55.26 11.86
C THR A 11 23.54 55.11 12.10
N ASN A 12 23.16 54.28 13.07
CA ASN A 12 21.85 54.34 13.74
C ASN A 12 22.01 55.04 15.10
N GLY A 13 21.00 55.81 15.51
CA GLY A 13 20.87 56.24 16.89
C GLY A 13 19.84 57.34 17.13
N THR A 14 18.64 56.97 17.54
CA THR A 14 17.78 57.79 18.40
C THR A 14 17.35 56.93 19.58
N LEU A 15 17.66 57.38 20.79
CA LEU A 15 17.30 56.79 22.08
C LEU A 15 15.81 57.04 22.39
N VAL A 16 15.17 56.14 23.15
CA VAL A 16 14.76 56.38 24.55
C VAL A 16 14.01 55.16 25.13
N GLN A 17 14.60 54.65 26.22
CA GLN A 17 14.08 53.99 27.43
C GLN A 17 12.88 53.02 27.38
N GLN A 18 13.14 51.77 27.80
CA GLN A 18 12.27 51.06 28.74
C GLN A 18 13.11 50.28 29.78
N SER A 19 12.55 50.22 30.98
CA SER A 19 13.08 49.76 32.27
C SER A 19 13.33 48.24 32.37
N ILE A 20 14.41 47.88 33.08
CA ILE A 20 14.78 46.50 33.45
C ILE A 20 14.04 46.07 34.73
N PRO A 21 13.37 44.90 34.76
CA PRO A 21 13.19 44.14 36.00
C PRO A 21 14.28 43.06 36.13
N PRO A 22 14.72 42.74 37.37
CA PRO A 22 15.76 41.78 37.61
C PRO A 22 15.16 40.37 37.67
N ASN A 23 15.67 39.45 36.86
CA ASN A 23 16.00 38.07 37.22
C ASN A 23 16.30 37.30 35.94
N GLY A 24 17.54 36.82 35.84
CA GLY A 24 17.94 35.87 34.82
C GLY A 24 17.26 34.53 35.08
N VAL A 25 16.56 34.04 34.06
CA VAL A 25 16.23 32.63 33.88
C VAL A 25 16.64 32.27 32.46
N LEU A 26 17.29 31.12 32.34
CA LEU A 26 18.01 30.63 31.17
C LEU A 26 17.09 30.52 29.95
N ALA A 27 17.56 31.00 28.80
CA ALA A 27 16.94 30.83 27.49
C ALA A 27 16.97 29.37 26.96
N GLY A 28 16.98 28.38 27.86
CA GLY A 28 17.00 26.95 27.56
C GLY A 28 15.66 26.25 27.79
N GLU A 29 14.73 26.83 28.57
CA GLU A 29 13.47 26.16 28.93
C GLU A 29 12.31 26.45 27.96
N LEU A 30 12.41 27.49 27.12
CA LEU A 30 11.35 27.85 26.16
C LEU A 30 11.42 27.05 24.83
N ALA A 31 12.51 26.33 24.58
CA ALA A 31 12.66 25.48 23.40
C ALA A 31 12.17 24.02 23.63
N GLU A 32 12.06 23.59 24.89
CA GLU A 32 11.53 22.25 25.24
C GLU A 32 9.99 22.24 25.37
N GLU A 33 9.35 23.39 25.58
CA GLU A 33 7.88 23.47 25.65
C GLU A 33 7.20 23.45 24.27
N GLU A 34 7.86 23.92 23.20
CA GLU A 34 7.31 23.83 21.83
C GLU A 34 7.41 22.43 21.22
N SER A 35 8.36 21.58 21.65
CA SER A 35 8.43 20.19 21.18
C SER A 35 7.42 19.26 21.85
N ASN A 36 6.85 19.65 22.99
CA ASN A 36 5.93 18.82 23.78
C ASN A 36 4.44 18.97 23.39
N GLN A 37 4.09 19.91 22.51
CA GLN A 37 2.69 20.05 22.05
C GLN A 37 2.31 19.11 20.91
N HIS A 38 3.29 18.47 20.25
CA HIS A 38 3.03 17.52 19.15
C HIS A 38 2.81 16.07 19.58
N ASP A 39 2.97 15.75 20.86
CA ASP A 39 2.91 14.37 21.37
C ASP A 39 1.76 14.13 22.36
N ILE A 40 0.65 14.87 22.21
CA ILE A 40 -0.60 14.48 22.86
C ILE A 40 -1.16 13.30 22.06
N ALA A 41 -0.69 12.09 22.37
CA ALA A 41 -1.32 10.86 21.92
C ALA A 41 -2.83 10.98 22.19
N ARG A 42 -3.63 10.95 21.11
CA ARG A 42 -5.09 11.01 21.21
C ARG A 42 -5.52 9.90 22.16
N ARG A 43 -6.47 10.20 23.06
CA ARG A 43 -7.00 9.18 23.97
C ARG A 43 -7.90 8.23 23.20
N HIS A 44 -7.77 6.93 23.48
CA HIS A 44 -8.70 5.93 22.95
C HIS A 44 -10.16 6.37 23.23
N PRO A 45 -11.11 6.23 22.29
CA PRO A 45 -12.48 6.75 22.45
C PRO A 45 -13.21 6.23 23.69
N LEU A 46 -12.95 4.98 24.07
CA LEU A 46 -13.46 4.36 25.32
C LEU A 46 -12.54 4.53 26.54
N GLY A 47 -11.38 5.17 26.39
CA GLY A 47 -10.39 5.35 27.44
C GLY A 47 -9.46 4.15 27.70
N VAL A 48 -9.58 3.07 26.92
CA VAL A 48 -8.69 1.89 27.00
C VAL A 48 -7.22 2.32 26.93
N ARG A 49 -6.35 1.63 27.67
CA ARG A 49 -4.92 1.93 27.78
C ARG A 49 -4.07 0.70 27.44
N PRO A 50 -2.77 0.87 27.16
CA PRO A 50 -1.84 -0.24 26.99
C PRO A 50 -1.85 -1.22 28.17
N SER A 51 -1.54 -2.50 27.90
CA SER A 51 -1.60 -3.58 28.89
C SER A 51 -0.68 -3.33 30.09
N GLY A 52 0.50 -2.74 29.86
CA GLY A 52 1.49 -2.43 30.88
C GLY A 52 0.98 -1.50 31.99
N ASN A 53 -0.01 -0.65 31.72
CA ASN A 53 -0.62 0.22 32.72
C ASN A 53 -1.35 -0.56 33.83
N ALA A 54 -1.71 -1.83 33.59
CA ALA A 54 -2.32 -2.68 34.61
C ALA A 54 -1.41 -2.95 35.82
N LEU A 55 -0.09 -2.84 35.65
CA LEU A 55 0.90 -3.13 36.70
C LEU A 55 0.84 -2.14 37.88
N THR A 56 0.44 -0.91 37.62
CA THR A 56 0.38 0.17 38.61
C THR A 56 -1.05 0.67 38.86
N ALA A 57 -2.06 0.03 38.29
CA ALA A 57 -3.45 0.46 38.40
C ALA A 57 -4.12 -0.08 39.66
N ASP A 58 -4.83 0.79 40.38
CA ASP A 58 -5.63 0.40 41.56
C ASP A 58 -6.85 -0.47 41.17
N GLN A 59 -7.36 -0.29 39.96
CA GLN A 59 -8.53 -0.98 39.43
C GLN A 59 -8.24 -1.52 38.04
N ASN A 60 -8.70 -2.74 37.77
CA ASN A 60 -8.65 -3.35 36.44
C ASN A 60 -10.02 -3.99 36.13
N SER A 61 -10.72 -3.44 35.14
CA SER A 61 -12.06 -3.87 34.74
C SER A 61 -12.08 -5.28 34.14
N SER A 62 -10.96 -5.78 33.63
CA SER A 62 -10.85 -7.14 33.07
C SER A 62 -11.14 -8.22 34.12
N ARG A 63 -10.97 -7.93 35.41
CA ARG A 63 -11.31 -8.87 36.51
C ARG A 63 -12.81 -9.19 36.60
N TYR A 64 -13.66 -8.35 36.03
CA TYR A 64 -15.12 -8.53 36.03
C TYR A 64 -15.64 -9.26 34.79
N MET A 65 -14.76 -9.80 33.94
CA MET A 65 -15.16 -10.60 32.76
C MET A 65 -15.47 -12.07 33.11
N GLY A 66 -15.39 -12.46 34.40
CA GLY A 66 -15.59 -13.85 34.81
C GLY A 66 -14.52 -14.76 34.22
N LEU A 67 -14.93 -15.90 33.64
CA LEU A 67 -14.00 -16.86 33.03
C LEU A 67 -13.29 -16.32 31.78
N PHE A 68 -13.85 -15.32 31.09
CA PHE A 68 -13.17 -14.71 29.94
C PHE A 68 -11.87 -13.98 30.34
N ALA A 69 -11.73 -13.60 31.61
CA ALA A 69 -10.52 -12.95 32.12
C ALA A 69 -9.27 -13.84 32.12
N THR A 70 -9.43 -15.15 31.90
CA THR A 70 -8.30 -16.10 31.79
C THR A 70 -7.74 -16.20 30.37
N LEU A 71 -8.48 -15.70 29.37
CA LEU A 71 -8.06 -15.74 27.97
C LEU A 71 -7.10 -14.58 27.67
N PRO A 72 -6.03 -14.80 26.88
CA PRO A 72 -5.29 -13.71 26.27
C PRO A 72 -6.19 -12.82 25.41
N ASP A 73 -5.90 -11.53 25.37
CA ASP A 73 -6.72 -10.54 24.65
C ASP A 73 -6.96 -10.90 23.19
N SER A 74 -5.93 -11.36 22.48
CA SER A 74 -6.03 -11.77 21.08
C SER A 74 -6.97 -12.97 20.92
N LEU A 75 -6.86 -13.97 21.79
CA LEU A 75 -7.74 -15.15 21.77
C LEU A 75 -9.19 -14.78 22.10
N LEU A 76 -9.39 -13.81 23.01
CA LEU A 76 -10.73 -13.30 23.29
C LEU A 76 -11.33 -12.63 22.05
N LEU A 77 -10.58 -11.78 21.35
CA LEU A 77 -11.06 -11.18 20.09
C LEU A 77 -11.38 -12.24 19.03
N THR A 78 -10.50 -13.22 18.82
CA THR A 78 -10.76 -14.34 17.90
C THR A 78 -12.02 -15.12 18.29
N LEU A 79 -12.29 -15.32 19.59
CA LEU A 79 -13.53 -15.96 20.02
C LEU A 79 -14.76 -15.10 19.69
N LEU A 80 -14.66 -13.77 19.85
CA LEU A 80 -15.75 -12.85 19.55
C LEU A 80 -16.06 -12.76 18.04
N GLU A 81 -15.10 -13.02 17.15
CA GLU A 81 -15.31 -13.08 15.69
C GLU A 81 -16.37 -14.13 15.28
N TYR A 82 -16.55 -15.19 16.08
CA TYR A 82 -17.57 -16.21 15.84
C TYR A 82 -18.98 -15.81 16.30
N LEU A 83 -19.13 -14.67 16.97
CA LEU A 83 -20.42 -14.20 17.47
C LEU A 83 -21.14 -13.35 16.43
N ASP A 84 -22.46 -13.52 16.35
CA ASP A 84 -23.30 -12.63 15.56
C ASP A 84 -23.47 -11.26 16.24
N ALA A 85 -24.00 -10.29 15.49
CA ALA A 85 -24.21 -8.93 15.98
C ALA A 85 -25.08 -8.87 17.25
N SER A 86 -26.09 -9.74 17.36
CA SER A 86 -26.94 -9.83 18.55
C SER A 86 -26.14 -10.28 19.77
N SER A 87 -25.36 -11.34 19.63
CA SER A 87 -24.51 -11.91 20.68
C SER A 87 -23.43 -10.93 21.13
N LEU A 88 -22.80 -10.20 20.19
CA LEU A 88 -21.85 -9.13 20.52
C LEU A 88 -22.48 -8.02 21.37
N VAL A 89 -23.73 -7.61 21.07
CA VAL A 89 -24.43 -6.63 21.91
C VAL A 89 -24.72 -7.20 23.30
N GLN A 90 -25.19 -8.44 23.39
CA GLN A 90 -25.52 -9.06 24.67
C GLN A 90 -24.29 -9.23 25.57
N ILE A 91 -23.18 -9.74 25.03
CA ILE A 91 -21.94 -9.91 25.81
C ILE A 91 -21.36 -8.55 26.23
N GLY A 92 -21.40 -7.55 25.34
CA GLY A 92 -20.99 -6.18 25.66
C GLY A 92 -21.83 -5.51 26.75
N GLY A 93 -23.08 -5.94 26.92
CA GLY A 93 -23.97 -5.45 27.98
C GLY A 93 -23.64 -5.96 29.40
N THR A 94 -22.70 -6.89 29.54
CA THR A 94 -22.44 -7.57 30.82
C THR A 94 -21.47 -6.82 31.74
N CYS A 95 -20.39 -6.25 31.19
CA CYS A 95 -19.41 -5.47 31.96
C CYS A 95 -18.61 -4.52 31.05
N ARG A 96 -17.91 -3.54 31.64
CA ARG A 96 -17.14 -2.51 30.90
C ARG A 96 -16.01 -3.09 30.02
N ALA A 97 -15.36 -4.15 30.49
CA ALA A 97 -14.28 -4.78 29.73
C ALA A 97 -14.84 -5.51 28.50
N LEU A 98 -15.84 -6.38 28.67
CA LEU A 98 -16.51 -7.04 27.53
C LEU A 98 -17.20 -6.03 26.60
N PHE A 99 -17.70 -4.90 27.11
CA PHE A 99 -18.14 -3.79 26.27
C PHE A 99 -17.01 -3.31 25.35
N ALA A 100 -15.81 -3.04 25.88
CA ALA A 100 -14.67 -2.59 25.10
C ALA A 100 -14.28 -3.60 24.00
N TYR A 101 -14.17 -4.90 24.32
CA TYR A 101 -13.85 -5.92 23.31
C TYR A 101 -14.98 -6.08 22.27
N SER A 102 -16.25 -6.15 22.69
CA SER A 102 -17.38 -6.33 21.76
C SER A 102 -17.64 -5.14 20.84
N THR A 103 -17.03 -4.00 21.11
CA THR A 103 -17.15 -2.78 20.29
C THR A 103 -15.95 -2.56 19.39
N PHE A 104 -14.98 -3.47 19.38
CA PHE A 104 -13.83 -3.42 18.48
C PHE A 104 -14.31 -3.43 17.01
N ASP A 105 -13.91 -2.43 16.23
CA ASP A 105 -14.50 -2.15 14.92
C ASP A 105 -14.33 -3.30 13.92
N GLN A 106 -13.21 -4.04 13.98
CA GLN A 106 -12.95 -5.16 13.08
C GLN A 106 -14.05 -6.24 13.16
N LEU A 107 -14.58 -6.52 14.36
CA LEU A 107 -15.68 -7.49 14.53
C LEU A 107 -16.92 -7.09 13.71
N TRP A 108 -17.24 -5.80 13.69
CA TRP A 108 -18.41 -5.27 13.00
C TRP A 108 -18.17 -5.14 11.49
N ARG A 109 -16.94 -4.79 11.10
CA ARG A 109 -16.49 -4.80 9.71
C ARG A 109 -16.63 -6.20 9.11
N ASP A 110 -16.11 -7.22 9.80
CA ASP A 110 -16.12 -8.60 9.31
C ASP A 110 -17.54 -9.14 9.17
N ILE A 111 -18.45 -8.80 10.08
CA ILE A 111 -19.88 -9.14 9.93
C ILE A 111 -20.46 -8.54 8.65
N ILE A 112 -20.17 -7.27 8.35
CA ILE A 112 -20.70 -6.62 7.13
C ILE A 112 -20.08 -7.23 5.88
N VAL A 113 -18.76 -7.39 5.85
CA VAL A 113 -18.02 -7.92 4.70
C VAL A 113 -18.43 -9.36 4.40
N ASN A 114 -18.55 -10.22 5.42
CA ASN A 114 -18.92 -11.63 5.24
C ASN A 114 -20.41 -11.84 4.95
N GLN A 115 -21.27 -10.86 5.24
CA GLN A 115 -22.68 -10.89 4.85
C GLN A 115 -22.93 -10.51 3.38
N ASP A 116 -21.92 -9.94 2.71
CA ASP A 116 -21.98 -9.51 1.31
C ASP A 116 -21.07 -10.35 0.37
N PRO A 117 -21.13 -11.71 0.38
CA PRO A 117 -20.12 -12.54 -0.29
C PRO A 117 -20.34 -12.77 -1.80
N ALA A 118 -21.35 -12.16 -2.43
CA ALA A 118 -21.63 -12.38 -3.85
C ALA A 118 -21.65 -11.07 -4.63
N PRO A 119 -21.10 -11.01 -5.87
CA PRO A 119 -21.31 -9.87 -6.75
C PRO A 119 -22.81 -9.75 -7.05
N LEU A 120 -23.48 -8.88 -6.31
CA LEU A 120 -24.92 -8.65 -6.44
C LEU A 120 -25.20 -8.07 -7.83
N GLN A 121 -26.22 -8.61 -8.51
CA GLN A 121 -26.73 -8.00 -9.72
C GLN A 121 -27.22 -6.58 -9.38
N GLN A 122 -27.08 -5.66 -10.35
CA GLN A 122 -27.32 -4.23 -10.16
C GLN A 122 -28.71 -3.89 -9.59
N ASP A 123 -29.70 -4.79 -9.74
CA ASP A 123 -31.06 -4.63 -9.24
C ASP A 123 -31.27 -5.03 -7.75
N ASP A 124 -30.39 -5.86 -7.17
CA ASP A 124 -30.50 -6.33 -5.77
C ASP A 124 -29.79 -5.42 -4.73
N LEU A 125 -28.99 -4.46 -5.19
CA LEU A 125 -28.26 -3.49 -4.37
C LEU A 125 -29.15 -2.48 -3.62
N LYS A 126 -30.47 -2.61 -3.75
CA LYS A 126 -31.45 -1.93 -2.88
C LYS A 126 -31.50 -2.49 -1.46
N ARG A 127 -30.69 -3.51 -1.12
CA ARG A 127 -30.30 -3.79 0.28
C ARG A 127 -29.30 -2.71 0.72
N THR A 128 -29.89 -1.59 1.13
CA THR A 128 -29.30 -0.29 1.45
C THR A 128 -28.30 -0.33 2.61
N PHE A 129 -27.08 -0.82 2.37
CA PHE A 129 -25.98 -0.45 3.24
C PHE A 129 -25.77 1.06 3.17
N ALA A 130 -25.84 1.71 4.32
CA ALA A 130 -25.57 3.14 4.47
C ALA A 130 -24.51 3.30 5.55
N TRP A 131 -23.46 4.06 5.24
CA TRP A 131 -22.45 4.37 6.23
C TRP A 131 -23.04 5.29 7.29
N ARG A 132 -22.93 4.89 8.56
CA ARG A 132 -23.49 5.62 9.72
C ARG A 132 -22.40 6.06 10.69
N GLY A 133 -21.23 6.43 10.16
CA GLY A 133 -20.09 6.95 10.91
C GLY A 133 -19.18 5.90 11.55
N SER A 134 -19.65 4.67 11.76
CA SER A 134 -18.81 3.55 12.18
C SER A 134 -19.35 2.21 11.69
N TRP A 135 -18.51 1.17 11.69
CA TRP A 135 -18.90 -0.19 11.33
C TRP A 135 -20.07 -0.69 12.17
N ARG A 136 -19.96 -0.53 13.49
CA ARG A 136 -21.00 -0.91 14.44
C ARG A 136 -22.32 -0.18 14.22
N ALA A 137 -22.27 1.14 13.99
CA ALA A 137 -23.49 1.93 13.76
C ALA A 137 -24.17 1.56 12.44
N SER A 138 -23.36 1.30 11.40
CA SER A 138 -23.82 0.90 10.07
C SER A 138 -24.47 -0.48 10.10
N GLN A 139 -23.80 -1.47 10.70
CA GLN A 139 -24.29 -2.84 10.84
C GLN A 139 -25.62 -2.88 11.61
N ARG A 140 -25.70 -2.14 12.71
CA ARG A 140 -26.88 -2.11 13.58
C ARG A 140 -27.98 -1.17 13.10
N GLN A 141 -27.75 -0.46 11.99
CA GLN A 141 -28.66 0.53 11.43
C GLN A 141 -29.13 1.58 12.46
N LEU A 142 -28.19 2.07 13.28
CA LEU A 142 -28.51 3.04 14.34
C LEU A 142 -29.08 4.34 13.75
N PRO A 143 -30.04 4.99 14.42
CA PRO A 143 -30.68 6.20 13.90
C PRO A 143 -29.71 7.40 13.83
N THR A 144 -28.67 7.42 14.67
CA THR A 144 -27.61 8.43 14.69
C THR A 144 -26.24 7.75 14.78
N ALA A 145 -25.19 8.50 14.44
CA ALA A 145 -23.79 8.07 14.65
C ALA A 145 -23.37 8.13 16.14
N ASP A 146 -24.24 8.64 17.02
CA ASP A 146 -23.95 8.77 18.45
C ASP A 146 -24.04 7.41 19.15
N ILE A 147 -22.87 6.81 19.36
CA ILE A 147 -22.72 5.56 20.10
C ILE A 147 -22.63 5.81 21.62
N PRO A 148 -23.13 4.88 22.47
CA PRO A 148 -23.01 4.98 23.92
C PRO A 148 -21.56 5.16 24.37
N ARG A 149 -21.28 6.20 25.16
CA ARG A 149 -19.96 6.45 25.76
C ARG A 149 -19.87 5.72 27.10
N VAL A 150 -19.39 4.49 27.07
CA VAL A 150 -19.06 3.73 28.28
C VAL A 150 -17.61 4.00 28.63
N ASP A 151 -17.37 4.44 29.87
CA ASP A 151 -16.02 4.66 30.37
C ASP A 151 -15.32 3.32 30.65
N CYS A 152 -14.36 2.99 29.79
CA CYS A 152 -13.51 1.81 29.87
C CYS A 152 -12.06 2.19 30.25
N SER A 153 -11.84 3.29 30.99
CA SER A 153 -10.48 3.76 31.33
C SER A 153 -9.64 2.80 32.18
N ASN A 154 -10.29 1.82 32.82
CA ASN A 154 -9.69 0.78 33.63
C ASN A 154 -9.57 -0.56 32.87
N VAL A 155 -9.76 -0.55 31.55
CA VAL A 155 -9.45 -1.67 30.66
C VAL A 155 -8.06 -1.45 30.08
N PHE A 156 -7.20 -2.45 30.23
CA PHE A 156 -5.80 -2.41 29.78
C PHE A 156 -5.58 -3.55 28.80
N SER A 157 -5.40 -3.22 27.52
CA SER A 157 -5.30 -4.20 26.44
C SER A 157 -4.54 -3.62 25.25
N ASP A 158 -3.42 -4.23 24.89
CA ASP A 158 -2.69 -3.85 23.69
C ASP A 158 -3.43 -4.27 22.42
N ALA A 159 -4.22 -5.37 22.48
CA ALA A 159 -5.02 -5.83 21.36
C ALA A 159 -6.12 -4.82 20.95
N LEU A 160 -6.63 -4.05 21.91
CA LEU A 160 -7.58 -2.96 21.65
C LEU A 160 -6.88 -1.62 21.41
N HIS A 161 -5.82 -1.32 22.16
CA HIS A 161 -5.16 -0.02 22.11
C HIS A 161 -4.24 0.15 20.89
N ARG A 162 -3.51 -0.90 20.49
CA ARG A 162 -2.53 -0.80 19.40
C ARG A 162 -3.17 -0.47 18.05
N PRO A 163 -4.28 -1.10 17.63
CA PRO A 163 -4.96 -0.71 16.39
C PRO A 163 -5.40 0.75 16.37
N PHE A 164 -5.92 1.24 17.50
CA PHE A 164 -6.25 2.66 17.66
C PHE A 164 -5.01 3.55 17.54
N LEU A 165 -3.89 3.20 18.20
CA LEU A 165 -2.64 3.97 18.06
C LEU A 165 -2.17 4.02 16.61
N CYS A 166 -2.19 2.88 15.92
CA CYS A 166 -1.82 2.75 14.52
C CYS A 166 -2.72 3.59 13.60
N SER A 167 -4.02 3.72 13.88
CA SER A 167 -4.93 4.54 13.06
C SER A 167 -4.71 6.05 13.17
N GLN A 168 -3.92 6.48 14.17
CA GLN A 168 -3.67 7.89 14.47
C GLN A 168 -2.24 8.34 14.15
N ILE A 169 -1.39 7.49 13.56
CA ILE A 169 0.02 7.85 13.35
C ILE A 169 0.15 9.04 12.39
N PRO A 170 0.98 10.04 12.70
CA PRO A 170 1.33 11.07 11.74
C PRO A 170 2.26 10.50 10.67
N LEU A 171 2.01 10.79 9.39
CA LEU A 171 2.86 10.31 8.29
C LEU A 171 4.13 11.15 8.09
N SER A 172 4.10 12.43 8.51
CA SER A 172 5.20 13.38 8.30
C SER A 172 6.59 12.86 8.70
N PRO A 173 6.78 12.23 9.88
CA PRO A 173 8.09 11.72 10.28
C PRO A 173 8.65 10.64 9.32
N PHE A 174 7.78 9.83 8.73
CA PHE A 174 8.17 8.74 7.83
C PHE A 174 8.48 9.21 6.41
N VAL A 175 7.95 10.35 5.98
CA VAL A 175 8.15 10.85 4.60
C VAL A 175 9.10 12.05 4.52
N SER A 176 9.51 12.57 5.68
CA SER A 176 10.50 13.65 5.76
C SER A 176 11.93 13.10 5.70
N ASN A 177 12.85 13.94 5.22
CA ASN A 177 14.30 13.66 5.22
C ASN A 177 14.69 12.36 4.52
N ILE A 178 14.03 12.03 3.40
CA ILE A 178 14.41 10.89 2.55
C ILE A 178 15.91 11.00 2.20
N PRO A 179 16.75 10.01 2.58
CA PRO A 179 18.18 10.00 2.26
C PRO A 179 18.41 10.12 0.76
N HIS A 180 19.43 10.88 0.36
CA HIS A 180 19.72 11.11 -1.06
C HIS A 180 19.90 9.80 -1.84
N GLN A 181 20.59 8.82 -1.26
CA GLN A 181 20.82 7.52 -1.90
C GLN A 181 19.55 6.67 -2.08
N ASN A 182 18.50 6.90 -1.28
CA ASN A 182 17.24 6.16 -1.39
C ASN A 182 16.29 6.82 -2.41
N LYS A 183 16.52 8.06 -2.86
CA LYS A 183 15.54 8.79 -3.68
C LYS A 183 15.28 8.07 -5.00
N ILE A 184 14.01 7.75 -5.24
CA ILE A 184 13.55 7.31 -6.56
C ILE A 184 13.84 8.39 -7.60
N ALA A 185 14.45 7.98 -8.72
CA ALA A 185 14.82 8.87 -9.81
C ALA A 185 13.58 9.56 -10.40
N ARG A 186 13.72 10.83 -10.80
CA ARG A 186 12.63 11.64 -11.37
C ARG A 186 13.02 12.12 -12.75
N LEU A 187 12.15 11.86 -13.73
CA LEU A 187 12.37 12.14 -15.14
C LEU A 187 11.12 12.83 -15.70
N ASN A 188 11.29 13.69 -16.70
CA ASN A 188 10.13 14.39 -17.27
C ASN A 188 9.29 13.47 -18.15
N HIS A 189 9.96 12.78 -19.07
CA HIS A 189 9.41 11.79 -19.99
C HIS A 189 10.45 10.69 -20.24
N MET A 190 10.01 9.58 -20.84
CA MET A 190 10.84 8.43 -21.16
C MET A 190 10.36 7.81 -22.48
N SER A 191 11.26 7.60 -23.44
CA SER A 191 10.94 6.87 -24.66
C SER A 191 11.03 5.35 -24.43
N ALA A 192 10.37 4.57 -25.28
CA ALA A 192 10.39 3.11 -25.20
C ALA A 192 11.81 2.52 -25.32
N ASP A 193 12.66 3.08 -26.20
CA ASP A 193 14.03 2.59 -26.39
C ASP A 193 14.92 2.78 -25.16
N VAL A 194 14.85 3.96 -24.52
CA VAL A 194 15.63 4.24 -23.32
C VAL A 194 15.14 3.41 -22.14
N PHE A 195 13.81 3.25 -22.04
CA PHE A 195 13.21 2.39 -21.03
C PHE A 195 13.71 0.96 -21.12
N ASN A 196 13.57 0.33 -22.29
CA ASN A 196 13.92 -1.08 -22.52
C ASN A 196 15.42 -1.37 -22.33
N ARG A 197 16.30 -0.37 -22.53
CA ARG A 197 17.76 -0.56 -22.40
C ARG A 197 18.31 -0.29 -21.01
N GLN A 198 17.69 0.59 -20.23
CA GLN A 198 18.34 1.14 -19.03
C GLN A 198 17.44 1.23 -17.79
N TRP A 199 16.11 1.23 -17.96
CA TRP A 199 15.19 1.57 -16.87
C TRP A 199 14.12 0.51 -16.61
N SER A 200 14.04 -0.56 -17.39
CA SER A 200 13.06 -1.63 -17.15
C SER A 200 13.20 -2.24 -15.76
N ASP A 201 14.41 -2.32 -15.22
CA ASP A 201 14.72 -2.96 -13.92
C ASP A 201 14.83 -1.96 -12.76
N ARG A 202 14.58 -0.67 -13.00
CA ARG A 202 14.81 0.41 -12.03
C ARG A 202 13.52 1.20 -11.76
N PRO A 203 13.15 1.46 -10.50
CA PRO A 203 12.04 2.34 -10.20
C PRO A 203 12.35 3.78 -10.59
N PHE A 204 11.38 4.48 -11.15
CA PHE A 204 11.47 5.91 -11.47
C PHE A 204 10.10 6.57 -11.44
N ILE A 205 10.09 7.90 -11.40
CA ILE A 205 8.89 8.74 -11.47
C ILE A 205 8.94 9.60 -12.72
N LEU A 206 7.87 9.59 -13.52
CA LEU A 206 7.62 10.50 -14.63
C LEU A 206 6.77 11.69 -14.20
N THR A 207 7.18 12.91 -14.51
CA THR A 207 6.55 14.14 -13.98
C THR A 207 5.60 14.85 -14.96
N GLU A 208 5.58 14.47 -16.24
CA GLU A 208 4.78 15.14 -17.28
C GLU A 208 3.61 14.33 -17.89
N PRO A 209 3.68 12.99 -18.09
CA PRO A 209 2.74 12.28 -18.96
C PRO A 209 1.25 12.36 -18.58
N VAL A 210 0.93 12.44 -17.28
CA VAL A 210 -0.46 12.41 -16.79
C VAL A 210 -1.18 13.73 -17.05
N LYS A 211 -0.45 14.84 -17.11
CA LYS A 211 -1.02 16.20 -17.12
C LYS A 211 -1.85 16.51 -18.36
N LYS A 212 -1.62 15.76 -19.45
CA LYS A 212 -2.40 15.86 -20.70
C LYS A 212 -3.68 15.02 -20.70
N TRP A 213 -3.89 14.11 -19.75
CA TRP A 213 -5.04 13.22 -19.75
C TRP A 213 -6.34 13.92 -19.38
N GLN A 214 -7.45 13.51 -20.02
CA GLN A 214 -8.78 14.03 -19.70
C GLN A 214 -9.18 13.69 -18.26
N VAL A 215 -8.84 12.50 -17.76
CA VAL A 215 -9.09 12.14 -16.36
C VAL A 215 -8.33 13.05 -15.40
N TYR A 216 -7.11 13.47 -15.73
CA TYR A 216 -6.37 14.41 -14.89
C TYR A 216 -7.03 15.79 -14.80
N GLN A 217 -7.61 16.26 -15.90
CA GLN A 217 -8.29 17.55 -15.94
C GLN A 217 -9.68 17.50 -15.29
N ASN A 218 -10.39 16.37 -15.43
CA ASN A 218 -11.82 16.28 -15.14
C ASN A 218 -12.18 15.46 -13.91
N TRP A 219 -11.26 14.72 -13.29
CA TRP A 219 -11.58 13.94 -12.09
C TRP A 219 -11.26 14.69 -10.82
N ASP A 220 -12.22 14.74 -9.93
CA ASP A 220 -12.08 14.98 -8.50
C ASP A 220 -13.26 14.26 -7.83
N THR A 221 -13.25 14.18 -6.51
CA THR A 221 -14.30 13.45 -5.77
C THR A 221 -15.70 13.97 -6.10
N GLU A 222 -15.88 15.28 -6.24
CA GLU A 222 -17.18 15.90 -6.52
C GLU A 222 -17.68 15.54 -7.92
N LYS A 223 -16.83 15.72 -8.94
CA LYS A 223 -17.17 15.39 -10.34
C LYS A 223 -17.43 13.90 -10.53
N LEU A 224 -16.65 13.05 -9.87
CA LEU A 224 -16.88 11.60 -9.92
C LEU A 224 -18.20 11.23 -9.25
N LEU A 225 -18.55 11.81 -8.10
CA LEU A 225 -19.85 11.59 -7.46
C LEU A 225 -21.03 12.07 -8.33
N ASN A 226 -20.88 13.22 -8.98
CA ASN A 226 -21.93 13.77 -9.84
C ASN A 226 -22.23 12.87 -11.05
N LYS A 227 -21.20 12.24 -11.62
CA LYS A 227 -21.34 11.41 -12.84
C LYS A 227 -21.52 9.92 -12.56
N TYR A 228 -20.91 9.42 -11.49
CA TYR A 228 -20.76 7.99 -11.21
C TYR A 228 -21.16 7.61 -9.77
N GLY A 229 -21.84 8.50 -9.03
CA GLY A 229 -22.19 8.29 -7.62
C GLY A 229 -22.97 7.00 -7.34
N ASP A 230 -23.82 6.57 -8.29
CA ASP A 230 -24.62 5.34 -8.17
C ASP A 230 -23.98 4.13 -8.88
N VAL A 231 -22.80 4.30 -9.49
CA VAL A 231 -22.03 3.21 -10.09
C VAL A 231 -21.32 2.45 -8.99
N VAL A 232 -21.36 1.12 -9.09
CA VAL A 232 -20.86 0.21 -8.06
C VAL A 232 -19.42 -0.16 -8.35
N PHE A 233 -18.54 0.08 -7.38
CA PHE A 233 -17.13 -0.23 -7.47
C PHE A 233 -16.73 -1.21 -6.37
N ARG A 234 -15.76 -2.05 -6.69
CA ARG A 234 -15.10 -2.95 -5.75
C ARG A 234 -14.18 -2.14 -4.85
N ALA A 235 -14.38 -2.24 -3.54
CA ALA A 235 -13.48 -1.74 -2.51
C ALA A 235 -13.00 -2.89 -1.64
N GLU A 236 -11.88 -3.49 -2.06
CA GLU A 236 -11.27 -4.71 -1.50
C GLU A 236 -12.26 -5.87 -1.39
N ALA A 237 -13.05 -5.88 -0.32
CA ALA A 237 -13.94 -6.97 0.06
C ALA A 237 -15.43 -6.68 -0.21
N VAL A 238 -15.81 -5.43 -0.50
CA VAL A 238 -17.21 -5.01 -0.71
C VAL A 238 -17.44 -4.40 -2.09
N ASP A 239 -18.68 -4.45 -2.57
CA ASP A 239 -19.12 -3.81 -3.81
C ASP A 239 -20.15 -2.72 -3.50
N TRP A 240 -19.72 -1.45 -3.48
CA TRP A 240 -20.56 -0.32 -3.06
C TRP A 240 -20.74 0.72 -4.17
N PRO A 241 -21.89 1.41 -4.22
CA PRO A 241 -22.00 2.66 -4.96
C PRO A 241 -20.89 3.63 -4.55
N LEU A 242 -20.32 4.35 -5.51
CA LEU A 242 -19.24 5.31 -5.25
C LEU A 242 -19.60 6.29 -4.13
N ARG A 243 -20.86 6.74 -4.07
CA ARG A 243 -21.37 7.61 -3.00
C ARG A 243 -21.16 7.02 -1.61
N THR A 244 -21.55 5.76 -1.42
CA THR A 244 -21.40 5.05 -0.15
C THR A 244 -19.93 4.90 0.23
N TYR A 245 -19.05 4.59 -0.74
CA TYR A 245 -17.61 4.50 -0.48
C TYR A 245 -17.01 5.86 -0.08
N ILE A 246 -17.40 6.95 -0.74
CA ILE A 246 -16.90 8.29 -0.38
C ILE A 246 -17.42 8.75 1.00
N GLU A 247 -18.66 8.41 1.36
CA GLU A 247 -19.18 8.64 2.71
C GLU A 247 -18.35 7.90 3.78
N TYR A 248 -17.99 6.63 3.52
CA TYR A 248 -17.07 5.86 4.35
C TYR A 248 -15.69 6.51 4.44
N MET A 249 -15.07 6.79 3.28
CA MET A 249 -13.72 7.36 3.17
C MET A 249 -13.58 8.67 3.93
N ASN A 250 -14.61 9.53 3.91
CA ASN A 250 -14.57 10.83 4.57
C ASN A 250 -14.76 10.76 6.10
N GLY A 251 -15.29 9.65 6.63
CA GLY A 251 -15.65 9.52 8.04
C GLY A 251 -14.94 8.40 8.80
N THR A 252 -14.09 7.61 8.13
CA THR A 252 -13.40 6.47 8.76
C THR A 252 -12.20 6.89 9.60
N GLU A 253 -12.01 6.19 10.72
CA GLU A 253 -10.82 6.26 11.59
C GLU A 253 -10.13 4.89 11.71
N ASP A 254 -10.38 3.99 10.74
CA ASP A 254 -9.82 2.64 10.71
C ASP A 254 -8.29 2.67 10.63
N GLU A 255 -7.63 1.67 11.24
CA GLU A 255 -6.18 1.44 11.08
C GLU A 255 -5.81 1.14 9.63
N SER A 256 -6.59 0.27 8.99
CA SER A 256 -6.46 -0.13 7.58
C SER A 256 -7.78 0.14 6.86
N PRO A 257 -8.02 1.38 6.40
CA PRO A 257 -9.26 1.73 5.73
C PRO A 257 -9.46 0.93 4.43
N LEU A 258 -10.71 0.57 4.11
CA LEU A 258 -11.05 -0.06 2.83
C LEU A 258 -10.55 0.77 1.67
N TYR A 259 -9.93 0.11 0.71
CA TYR A 259 -9.36 0.73 -0.47
C TYR A 259 -10.21 0.41 -1.71
N LEU A 260 -10.74 1.43 -2.39
CA LEU A 260 -11.41 1.21 -3.67
C LEU A 260 -10.35 0.77 -4.68
N PHE A 261 -10.52 -0.43 -5.22
CA PHE A 261 -9.57 -1.10 -6.09
C PHE A 261 -10.34 -1.88 -7.15
N ASP A 262 -10.82 -1.16 -8.17
CA ASP A 262 -11.76 -1.70 -9.14
C ASP A 262 -11.11 -1.96 -10.50
N ARG A 263 -11.10 -3.23 -10.91
CA ARG A 263 -10.50 -3.72 -12.15
C ARG A 263 -11.32 -3.45 -13.42
N SER A 264 -12.61 -3.18 -13.27
CA SER A 264 -13.58 -3.04 -14.36
C SER A 264 -14.07 -1.60 -14.50
N PHE A 265 -13.34 -0.63 -13.93
CA PHE A 265 -13.75 0.77 -13.88
C PHE A 265 -13.92 1.37 -15.27
N VAL A 266 -13.09 0.97 -16.24
CA VAL A 266 -13.16 1.47 -17.62
C VAL A 266 -14.48 1.10 -18.26
N GLU A 267 -14.90 -0.15 -18.14
CA GLU A 267 -16.17 -0.66 -18.67
C GLU A 267 -17.36 -0.05 -17.92
N LYS A 268 -17.29 -0.02 -16.58
CA LYS A 268 -18.34 0.55 -15.72
C LYS A 268 -18.56 2.04 -15.98
N MET A 269 -17.49 2.79 -16.22
CA MET A 269 -17.52 4.24 -16.45
C MET A 269 -17.60 4.62 -17.94
N LYS A 270 -17.54 3.62 -18.84
CA LYS A 270 -17.54 3.76 -20.30
C LYS A 270 -16.45 4.74 -20.78
N LEU A 271 -15.22 4.50 -20.34
CA LEU A 271 -14.08 5.33 -20.70
C LEU A 271 -13.40 4.80 -21.97
N GLU A 272 -13.05 5.69 -22.88
CA GLU A 272 -12.16 5.39 -24.00
C GLU A 272 -10.71 5.44 -23.51
N VAL A 273 -9.90 4.42 -23.81
CA VAL A 273 -8.48 4.33 -23.39
C VAL A 273 -7.62 4.10 -24.61
N GLY A 274 -6.61 4.95 -24.81
CA GLY A 274 -5.74 4.91 -25.99
C GLY A 274 -5.38 6.30 -26.49
N ASN A 275 -4.92 6.40 -27.72
CA ASN A 275 -4.26 7.60 -28.25
C ASN A 275 -5.23 8.57 -28.97
N ASP A 276 -6.54 8.29 -28.93
CA ASP A 276 -7.56 9.14 -29.55
C ASP A 276 -7.70 10.48 -28.81
N ALA A 277 -8.08 11.53 -29.54
CA ALA A 277 -8.21 12.88 -28.97
C ALA A 277 -9.21 12.97 -27.80
N ASP A 278 -10.23 12.11 -27.82
CA ASP A 278 -11.28 12.02 -26.80
C ASP A 278 -11.00 10.94 -25.73
N ALA A 279 -9.83 10.29 -25.76
CA ALA A 279 -9.48 9.27 -24.80
C ALA A 279 -9.38 9.84 -23.38
N ALA A 280 -9.89 9.07 -22.42
CA ALA A 280 -9.84 9.41 -21.00
C ALA A 280 -8.39 9.49 -20.52
N PHE A 281 -7.58 8.49 -20.90
CA PHE A 281 -6.14 8.41 -20.65
C PHE A 281 -5.47 7.43 -21.62
N GLU A 282 -4.14 7.46 -21.67
CA GLU A 282 -3.31 6.52 -22.41
C GLU A 282 -2.12 6.09 -21.54
N PRO A 283 -1.62 4.85 -21.62
CA PRO A 283 -0.35 4.50 -20.99
C PRO A 283 0.78 5.44 -21.47
N PRO A 284 1.67 5.91 -20.57
CA PRO A 284 2.87 6.65 -20.97
C PRO A 284 3.67 5.92 -22.05
N GLU A 285 4.33 6.66 -22.94
CA GLU A 285 5.02 6.14 -24.13
C GLU A 285 5.91 4.92 -23.85
N CYS A 286 6.72 4.97 -22.80
CA CYS A 286 7.60 3.87 -22.40
C CYS A 286 6.88 2.59 -21.96
N PHE A 287 5.59 2.65 -21.64
CA PHE A 287 4.79 1.52 -21.16
C PHE A 287 3.75 1.05 -22.20
N GLN A 288 3.75 1.61 -23.41
CA GLN A 288 2.80 1.22 -24.47
C GLN A 288 3.11 -0.15 -25.07
N GLU A 289 4.37 -0.58 -25.07
CA GLU A 289 4.72 -1.94 -25.46
C GLU A 289 4.42 -2.91 -24.31
N ASP A 290 3.37 -3.70 -24.49
CA ASP A 290 2.89 -4.64 -23.49
C ASP A 290 2.54 -5.99 -24.13
N LEU A 291 3.39 -6.98 -23.88
CA LEU A 291 3.28 -8.29 -24.51
C LEU A 291 2.06 -9.08 -24.04
N PHE A 292 1.47 -8.76 -22.88
CA PHE A 292 0.20 -9.37 -22.46
C PHE A 292 -0.99 -8.91 -23.30
N MET A 293 -0.88 -7.88 -24.13
CA MET A 293 -1.91 -7.53 -25.11
C MET A 293 -2.15 -8.65 -26.14
N LEU A 294 -1.17 -9.52 -26.39
CA LEU A 294 -1.31 -10.66 -27.31
C LEU A 294 -2.36 -11.68 -26.85
N LEU A 295 -2.69 -11.70 -25.55
CA LEU A 295 -3.72 -12.55 -24.96
C LEU A 295 -5.15 -12.07 -25.29
N LYS A 296 -5.32 -10.80 -25.69
CA LYS A 296 -6.62 -10.18 -26.01
C LYS A 296 -7.62 -10.35 -24.85
N GLU A 297 -8.83 -10.85 -25.12
CA GLU A 297 -9.89 -11.07 -24.12
C GLU A 297 -9.56 -12.09 -23.02
N GLN A 298 -8.49 -12.88 -23.20
CA GLN A 298 -8.00 -13.88 -22.23
C GLN A 298 -6.84 -13.34 -21.38
N ARG A 299 -6.51 -12.05 -21.52
CA ARG A 299 -5.54 -11.36 -20.69
C ARG A 299 -6.01 -11.35 -19.22
N PRO A 300 -5.09 -11.46 -18.24
CA PRO A 300 -5.45 -11.25 -16.85
C PRO A 300 -5.90 -9.81 -16.59
N ASP A 301 -6.57 -9.62 -15.47
CA ASP A 301 -6.83 -8.29 -14.91
C ASP A 301 -5.53 -7.47 -14.86
N HIS A 302 -5.58 -6.23 -15.35
CA HIS A 302 -4.35 -5.47 -15.64
C HIS A 302 -4.46 -3.98 -15.38
N ARG A 303 -5.64 -3.47 -15.02
CA ARG A 303 -5.84 -2.05 -14.79
C ARG A 303 -6.81 -1.85 -13.65
N TRP A 304 -6.52 -0.90 -12.76
CA TRP A 304 -7.37 -0.64 -11.61
C TRP A 304 -7.54 0.86 -11.37
N LEU A 305 -8.77 1.25 -11.02
CA LEU A 305 -9.06 2.52 -10.38
C LEU A 305 -8.80 2.37 -8.90
N ILE A 306 -8.03 3.29 -8.36
CA ILE A 306 -7.64 3.31 -6.95
C ILE A 306 -8.16 4.60 -6.31
N ILE A 307 -8.99 4.49 -5.29
CA ILE A 307 -9.42 5.63 -4.46
C ILE A 307 -9.28 5.25 -2.99
N GLY A 308 -8.71 6.12 -2.17
CA GLY A 308 -8.60 5.88 -0.73
C GLY A 308 -8.26 7.10 0.10
N PRO A 309 -8.54 7.07 1.42
CA PRO A 309 -8.20 8.15 2.34
C PRO A 309 -6.70 8.20 2.62
N GLU A 310 -6.27 9.24 3.34
CA GLU A 310 -4.94 9.28 3.96
C GLU A 310 -4.70 8.04 4.82
N ARG A 311 -3.44 7.55 4.87
CA ARG A 311 -2.98 6.34 5.57
C ARG A 311 -3.38 5.00 4.93
N SER A 312 -4.35 4.98 4.02
CA SER A 312 -4.63 3.76 3.25
C SER A 312 -3.55 3.50 2.18
N GLY A 313 -3.51 2.29 1.64
CA GLY A 313 -2.54 1.91 0.64
C GLY A 313 -2.38 0.40 0.54
N SER A 314 -1.18 -0.06 0.20
CA SER A 314 -0.87 -1.49 0.08
C SER A 314 0.39 -1.82 0.87
N THR A 315 0.35 -2.90 1.64
CA THR A 315 1.51 -3.46 2.33
C THR A 315 2.55 -4.01 1.34
N PHE A 316 3.70 -4.50 1.82
CA PHE A 316 4.71 -5.07 0.93
C PHE A 316 4.18 -6.23 0.11
N HIS A 317 4.29 -6.12 -1.20
CA HIS A 317 3.98 -7.17 -2.15
C HIS A 317 4.86 -7.07 -3.40
N LYS A 318 4.79 -8.11 -4.23
CA LYS A 318 5.28 -8.12 -5.61
C LYS A 318 4.07 -8.21 -6.53
N ASP A 319 4.15 -7.55 -7.68
CA ASP A 319 3.10 -7.65 -8.69
C ASP A 319 2.98 -9.10 -9.22
N PRO A 320 1.75 -9.57 -9.48
CA PRO A 320 1.52 -10.94 -9.92
C PRO A 320 2.08 -11.19 -11.32
N ASN A 321 2.23 -12.46 -11.66
CA ASN A 321 2.60 -12.93 -13.00
C ASN A 321 3.96 -12.40 -13.51
N ALA A 322 4.83 -11.95 -12.61
CA ALA A 322 6.09 -11.26 -12.92
C ALA A 322 5.90 -10.07 -13.88
N THR A 323 4.77 -9.36 -13.75
CA THR A 323 4.50 -8.12 -14.50
C THR A 323 5.28 -6.96 -13.90
N SER A 324 5.57 -5.95 -14.74
CA SER A 324 5.90 -4.60 -14.26
C SER A 324 4.61 -3.80 -14.13
N ALA A 325 4.62 -2.69 -13.40
CA ALA A 325 3.46 -1.82 -13.27
C ALA A 325 3.83 -0.35 -13.39
N TRP A 326 2.83 0.46 -13.69
CA TRP A 326 2.91 1.91 -13.53
C TRP A 326 1.69 2.40 -12.73
N ASN A 327 1.90 3.40 -11.88
CA ASN A 327 0.87 4.00 -11.03
C ASN A 327 0.83 5.52 -11.24
N ALA A 328 -0.23 6.01 -11.87
CA ALA A 328 -0.46 7.43 -12.14
C ALA A 328 -1.35 8.05 -11.06
N VAL A 329 -0.81 9.04 -10.34
CA VAL A 329 -1.55 9.77 -9.31
C VAL A 329 -2.35 10.89 -9.97
N ILE A 330 -3.68 10.75 -9.97
CA ILE A 330 -4.60 11.74 -10.55
C ILE A 330 -4.90 12.86 -9.56
N ARG A 331 -5.13 12.50 -8.29
CA ARG A 331 -5.31 13.44 -7.17
C ARG A 331 -4.56 12.93 -5.94
N GLY A 332 -4.07 13.85 -5.13
CA GLY A 332 -3.37 13.55 -3.87
C GLY A 332 -1.90 13.20 -4.08
N SER A 333 -1.32 12.42 -3.17
CA SER A 333 0.08 11.98 -3.29
C SER A 333 0.30 10.66 -2.56
N LYS A 334 1.28 9.89 -3.03
CA LYS A 334 1.61 8.57 -2.52
C LYS A 334 3.08 8.49 -2.15
N TYR A 335 3.37 8.04 -0.94
CA TYR A 335 4.71 7.62 -0.54
C TYR A 335 4.95 6.17 -0.93
N TRP A 336 6.13 5.90 -1.46
CA TRP A 336 6.59 4.59 -1.92
C TRP A 336 7.89 4.25 -1.22
N ILE A 337 8.01 3.00 -0.79
CA ILE A 337 9.27 2.40 -0.36
C ILE A 337 9.37 1.01 -0.98
N MET A 338 10.52 0.71 -1.59
CA MET A 338 10.69 -0.41 -2.50
C MET A 338 12.05 -1.06 -2.32
N PHE A 339 12.12 -2.35 -2.62
CA PHE A 339 13.32 -3.15 -2.57
C PHE A 339 13.43 -4.03 -3.82
N PRO A 340 14.63 -4.24 -4.37
CA PRO A 340 14.84 -5.18 -5.47
C PRO A 340 14.44 -6.59 -5.06
N ALA A 341 14.19 -7.46 -6.04
CA ALA A 341 13.70 -8.81 -5.81
C ALA A 341 14.58 -9.66 -4.87
N SER A 342 15.89 -9.37 -4.84
CA SER A 342 16.92 -10.03 -4.03
C SER A 342 16.98 -9.57 -2.57
N VAL A 343 16.29 -8.49 -2.21
CA VAL A 343 16.31 -7.94 -0.85
C VAL A 343 14.91 -8.07 -0.23
N LEU A 344 14.82 -8.83 0.86
CA LEU A 344 13.59 -8.91 1.66
C LEU A 344 13.41 -7.62 2.48
N PRO A 345 12.25 -6.95 2.43
CA PRO A 345 11.99 -5.81 3.28
C PRO A 345 12.01 -6.21 4.77
N PRO A 346 12.54 -5.37 5.68
CA PRO A 346 12.50 -5.66 7.10
C PRO A 346 11.08 -5.93 7.61
N GLY A 347 10.95 -6.93 8.50
CA GLY A 347 9.65 -7.40 9.00
C GLY A 347 8.84 -8.27 8.03
N VAL A 348 9.31 -8.46 6.79
CA VAL A 348 8.71 -9.36 5.81
C VAL A 348 9.50 -10.67 5.76
N TYR A 349 8.79 -11.78 5.93
CA TYR A 349 9.34 -13.13 5.86
C TYR A 349 8.64 -13.89 4.73
N MET A 350 9.38 -14.78 4.08
CA MET A 350 8.90 -15.53 2.92
C MET A 350 9.31 -17.00 3.09
N SER A 351 8.43 -17.93 2.74
CA SER A 351 8.76 -19.36 2.67
C SER A 351 9.78 -19.65 1.57
N ASP A 352 10.50 -20.77 1.65
CA ASP A 352 11.55 -21.13 0.69
C ASP A 352 11.03 -21.21 -0.76
N ASP A 353 9.77 -21.67 -0.94
CA ASP A 353 9.09 -21.76 -2.23
C ASP A 353 8.39 -20.44 -2.66
N GLN A 354 8.50 -19.41 -1.82
CA GLN A 354 7.93 -18.07 -2.01
C GLN A 354 6.41 -18.05 -2.13
N SER A 355 5.72 -19.10 -1.67
CA SER A 355 4.25 -19.19 -1.73
C SER A 355 3.56 -18.52 -0.54
N GLU A 356 4.25 -18.42 0.60
CA GLU A 356 3.74 -17.79 1.82
C GLU A 356 4.60 -16.58 2.20
N VAL A 357 3.93 -15.46 2.46
CA VAL A 357 4.57 -14.20 2.90
C VAL A 357 3.93 -13.78 4.21
N THR A 358 4.76 -13.60 5.25
CA THR A 358 4.35 -13.05 6.54
C THR A 358 4.86 -11.62 6.65
N SER A 359 3.99 -10.68 6.99
CA SER A 359 4.32 -9.27 7.18
C SER A 359 3.48 -8.66 8.31
N PRO A 360 3.80 -7.46 8.81
CA PRO A 360 2.95 -6.77 9.79
C PRO A 360 1.53 -6.58 9.27
N LEU A 361 0.56 -6.53 10.19
CA LEU A 361 -0.87 -6.56 9.85
C LEU A 361 -1.33 -5.30 9.11
N SER A 362 -0.66 -4.18 9.35
CA SER A 362 -0.99 -2.90 8.73
C SER A 362 0.26 -2.13 8.29
N ILE A 363 0.04 -1.19 7.37
CA ILE A 363 1.05 -0.20 6.98
C ILE A 363 1.56 0.57 8.19
N ALA A 364 0.65 0.98 9.08
CA ALA A 364 0.99 1.76 10.25
C ALA A 364 1.87 0.97 11.22
N GLU A 365 1.55 -0.30 11.46
CA GLU A 365 2.38 -1.19 12.26
C GLU A 365 3.78 -1.33 11.66
N TRP A 366 3.87 -1.56 10.33
CA TRP A 366 5.15 -1.66 9.66
C TRP A 366 5.96 -0.36 9.74
N LEU A 367 5.32 0.79 9.56
CA LEU A 367 5.98 2.10 9.66
C LEU A 367 6.57 2.32 11.05
N LEU A 368 5.81 2.02 12.11
CA LEU A 368 6.25 2.17 13.49
C LEU A 368 7.39 1.21 13.87
N SER A 369 7.38 -0.01 13.33
CA SER A 369 8.29 -1.07 13.78
C SER A 369 9.55 -1.22 12.92
N PHE A 370 9.48 -0.98 11.61
CA PHE A 370 10.52 -1.40 10.67
C PHE A 370 11.01 -0.30 9.72
N HIS A 371 10.32 0.84 9.58
CA HIS A 371 10.69 1.86 8.59
C HIS A 371 12.09 2.44 8.79
N ALA A 372 12.51 2.67 10.03
CA ALA A 372 13.84 3.18 10.34
C ALA A 372 14.95 2.19 9.94
N GLU A 373 14.72 0.89 10.12
CA GLU A 373 15.62 -0.17 9.67
C GLU A 373 15.61 -0.25 8.14
N ALA A 374 14.42 -0.25 7.53
CA ALA A 374 14.22 -0.32 6.09
C ALA A 374 14.99 0.77 5.33
N ARG A 375 15.01 2.01 5.85
CA ARG A 375 15.79 3.12 5.26
C ARG A 375 17.30 2.89 5.27
N GLN A 376 17.80 2.07 6.19
CA GLN A 376 19.22 1.75 6.34
C GLN A 376 19.61 0.48 5.57
N THR A 377 18.63 -0.31 5.13
CA THR A 377 18.84 -1.54 4.38
C THR A 377 19.35 -1.23 2.95
N PRO A 378 20.48 -1.83 2.52
CA PRO A 378 20.98 -1.68 1.15
C PRO A 378 19.93 -2.07 0.10
N GLY A 379 19.85 -1.29 -0.98
CA GLY A 379 18.85 -1.49 -2.04
C GLY A 379 17.48 -0.85 -1.76
N CYS A 380 17.27 -0.26 -0.57
CA CYS A 380 16.08 0.54 -0.31
C CYS A 380 16.01 1.74 -1.26
N VAL A 381 14.87 1.88 -1.95
CA VAL A 381 14.52 3.12 -2.65
C VAL A 381 13.16 3.61 -2.18
N GLU A 382 13.02 4.91 -2.00
CA GLU A 382 11.81 5.54 -1.51
C GLU A 382 11.58 6.91 -2.15
N GLY A 383 10.34 7.34 -2.21
CA GLY A 383 9.97 8.60 -2.84
C GLY A 383 8.50 8.93 -2.72
N ILE A 384 8.16 10.18 -3.02
CA ILE A 384 6.78 10.64 -3.09
C ILE A 384 6.41 10.86 -4.55
N CYS A 385 5.41 10.12 -5.02
CA CYS A 385 4.75 10.34 -6.30
C CYS A 385 3.64 11.36 -6.09
N GLN A 386 3.79 12.54 -6.69
CA GLN A 386 2.89 13.68 -6.52
C GLN A 386 1.73 13.60 -7.50
N GLU A 387 0.73 14.45 -7.27
CA GLU A 387 -0.36 14.66 -8.21
C GLU A 387 0.15 15.00 -9.62
N GLY A 388 -0.34 14.26 -10.63
CA GLY A 388 0.06 14.40 -12.02
C GLY A 388 1.34 13.67 -12.40
N GLU A 389 1.86 12.79 -11.53
CA GLU A 389 3.06 11.99 -11.78
C GLU A 389 2.73 10.49 -11.93
N VAL A 390 3.66 9.75 -12.54
CA VAL A 390 3.57 8.29 -12.70
C VAL A 390 4.78 7.63 -12.09
N LEU A 391 4.59 6.66 -11.20
CA LEU A 391 5.67 5.82 -10.70
C LEU A 391 5.73 4.50 -11.47
N HIS A 392 6.93 4.08 -11.86
CA HIS A 392 7.22 2.77 -12.43
C HIS A 392 7.63 1.77 -11.34
N VAL A 393 7.02 0.59 -11.37
CA VAL A 393 7.34 -0.57 -10.54
C VAL A 393 7.94 -1.66 -11.44
N PRO A 394 9.25 -1.93 -11.34
CA PRO A 394 9.85 -3.01 -12.13
C PRO A 394 9.36 -4.38 -11.68
N SER A 395 9.41 -5.36 -12.59
CA SER A 395 9.03 -6.74 -12.29
C SER A 395 9.80 -7.30 -11.10
N GLY A 396 9.07 -7.95 -10.19
CA GLY A 396 9.64 -8.65 -9.04
C GLY A 396 10.08 -7.76 -7.86
N TRP A 397 9.96 -6.44 -7.97
CA TRP A 397 10.29 -5.53 -6.86
C TRP A 397 9.24 -5.58 -5.75
N TRP A 398 9.74 -5.67 -4.52
CA TRP A 398 8.93 -5.46 -3.34
C TRP A 398 8.57 -3.99 -3.21
N HIS A 399 7.31 -3.69 -2.93
CA HIS A 399 6.90 -2.31 -2.73
C HIS A 399 5.74 -2.17 -1.74
N LEU A 400 5.80 -1.12 -0.94
CA LEU A 400 4.75 -0.66 -0.02
C LEU A 400 4.37 0.77 -0.41
N VAL A 401 3.07 1.06 -0.37
CA VAL A 401 2.50 2.34 -0.82
C VAL A 401 1.60 2.91 0.26
N VAL A 402 1.73 4.19 0.55
CA VAL A 402 0.89 4.92 1.52
C VAL A 402 0.33 6.19 0.90
N ASN A 403 -0.98 6.38 0.97
CA ASN A 403 -1.64 7.63 0.61
C ASN A 403 -1.34 8.69 1.67
N LEU A 404 -0.77 9.82 1.25
CA LEU A 404 -0.46 10.95 2.13
C LEU A 404 -1.60 11.96 2.24
N ALA A 405 -2.64 11.77 1.43
CA ALA A 405 -3.87 12.53 1.39
C ALA A 405 -4.95 11.66 0.72
N PRO A 406 -6.25 12.02 0.80
CA PRO A 406 -7.27 11.41 -0.05
C PRO A 406 -6.82 11.42 -1.51
N SER A 407 -6.74 10.24 -2.11
CA SER A 407 -6.05 10.06 -3.39
C SER A 407 -6.90 9.33 -4.41
N ILE A 408 -6.75 9.72 -5.67
CA ILE A 408 -7.31 9.03 -6.84
C ILE A 408 -6.13 8.66 -7.74
N ALA A 409 -6.02 7.40 -8.14
CA ALA A 409 -4.96 6.93 -9.02
C ALA A 409 -5.46 5.88 -10.00
N ILE A 410 -4.73 5.73 -11.10
CA ILE A 410 -4.90 4.66 -12.07
C ILE A 410 -3.60 3.87 -12.10
N THR A 411 -3.67 2.56 -11.98
CA THR A 411 -2.50 1.68 -12.09
C THR A 411 -2.73 0.64 -13.17
N GLN A 412 -1.67 0.26 -13.89
CA GLN A 412 -1.73 -0.86 -14.83
C GLN A 412 -0.48 -1.74 -14.77
N ASN A 413 -0.70 -3.03 -14.95
CA ASN A 413 0.35 -4.03 -15.07
C ASN A 413 0.57 -4.36 -16.55
N PHE A 414 1.83 -4.49 -16.93
CA PHE A 414 2.27 -4.74 -18.31
C PHE A 414 3.50 -5.65 -18.33
N VAL A 415 3.74 -6.28 -19.49
CA VAL A 415 4.94 -7.10 -19.70
C VAL A 415 5.84 -6.42 -20.73
N PRO A 416 6.91 -5.73 -20.29
CA PRO A 416 7.88 -5.17 -21.22
C PRO A 416 8.71 -6.26 -21.87
N ARG A 417 9.34 -5.92 -23.00
CA ARG A 417 10.16 -6.85 -23.79
C ARG A 417 11.30 -7.48 -22.98
N SER A 418 11.96 -6.73 -22.11
CA SER A 418 13.05 -7.24 -21.27
C SER A 418 12.58 -8.26 -20.22
N HIS A 419 11.30 -8.22 -19.80
CA HIS A 419 10.77 -9.09 -18.74
C HIS A 419 9.87 -10.22 -19.22
N VAL A 420 9.67 -10.36 -20.54
CA VAL A 420 8.84 -11.45 -21.10
C VAL A 420 9.28 -12.83 -20.65
N GLY A 421 10.59 -13.07 -20.54
CA GLY A 421 11.11 -14.35 -20.06
C GLY A 421 10.76 -14.63 -18.60
N ALA A 422 10.76 -13.61 -17.75
CA ALA A 422 10.32 -13.74 -16.36
C ALA A 422 8.83 -14.07 -16.28
N ALA A 423 7.98 -13.37 -17.05
CA ALA A 423 6.55 -13.64 -17.12
C ALA A 423 6.24 -15.08 -17.60
N VAL A 424 6.87 -15.52 -18.71
CA VAL A 424 6.69 -16.89 -19.22
C VAL A 424 7.11 -17.94 -18.19
N ARG A 425 8.27 -17.76 -17.54
CA ARG A 425 8.72 -18.69 -16.49
C ARG A 425 7.76 -18.70 -15.30
N PHE A 426 7.27 -17.54 -14.87
CA PHE A 426 6.31 -17.46 -13.78
C PHE A 426 5.02 -18.23 -14.11
N LEU A 427 4.43 -17.96 -15.27
CA LEU A 427 3.20 -18.63 -15.70
C LEU A 427 3.36 -20.15 -15.83
N ARG A 428 4.56 -20.63 -16.19
CA ARG A 428 4.84 -22.05 -16.39
C ARG A 428 5.18 -22.80 -15.09
N TYR A 429 6.00 -22.20 -14.24
CA TYR A 429 6.59 -22.88 -13.09
C TYR A 429 5.98 -22.49 -11.74
N LYS A 430 5.19 -21.42 -11.70
CA LYS A 430 4.45 -20.95 -10.51
C LYS A 430 2.95 -20.90 -10.78
N ALA A 431 2.41 -21.92 -11.44
CA ALA A 431 1.00 -21.98 -11.86
C ALA A 431 0.00 -21.77 -10.69
N ASN A 432 0.33 -22.23 -9.49
CA ASN A 432 -0.47 -22.03 -8.28
C ASN A 432 -0.45 -20.59 -7.72
N GLN A 433 0.47 -19.74 -8.19
CA GLN A 433 0.60 -18.33 -7.82
C GLN A 433 0.10 -17.38 -8.93
N VAL A 434 -0.37 -17.91 -10.05
CA VAL A 434 -0.93 -17.12 -11.15
C VAL A 434 -2.28 -16.55 -10.74
N SER A 435 -2.52 -15.27 -11.05
CA SER A 435 -3.77 -14.58 -10.69
C SER A 435 -4.27 -13.65 -11.79
N GLY A 436 -5.53 -13.24 -11.68
CA GLY A 436 -6.19 -12.28 -12.58
C GLY A 436 -6.71 -12.88 -13.88
N PHE A 437 -6.36 -14.12 -14.23
CA PHE A 437 -6.95 -14.81 -15.36
C PHE A 437 -8.39 -15.24 -15.07
N LYS A 438 -9.22 -15.30 -16.11
CA LYS A 438 -10.56 -15.87 -16.03
C LYS A 438 -10.48 -17.38 -15.80
N ASP A 439 -11.49 -17.94 -15.12
CA ASP A 439 -11.55 -19.37 -14.74
C ASP A 439 -11.51 -20.33 -15.94
N ASP A 440 -11.85 -19.86 -17.15
CA ASP A 440 -11.80 -20.66 -18.38
C ASP A 440 -10.39 -20.78 -18.97
N VAL A 441 -9.40 -20.03 -18.45
CA VAL A 441 -8.00 -20.13 -18.84
C VAL A 441 -7.26 -21.09 -17.91
N THR A 442 -7.17 -22.36 -18.32
CA THR A 442 -6.59 -23.44 -17.50
C THR A 442 -5.07 -23.55 -17.58
N ASP A 443 -4.45 -23.12 -18.69
CA ASP A 443 -3.00 -23.10 -18.87
C ASP A 443 -2.53 -21.75 -19.46
N PRO A 444 -2.40 -20.72 -18.60
CA PRO A 444 -1.93 -19.39 -19.00
C PRO A 444 -0.54 -19.40 -19.66
N GLY A 445 0.36 -20.28 -19.21
CA GLY A 445 1.73 -20.35 -19.71
C GLY A 445 1.80 -20.83 -21.16
N SER A 446 1.12 -21.92 -21.48
CA SER A 446 1.04 -22.42 -22.86
C SER A 446 0.30 -21.45 -23.76
N LEU A 447 -0.82 -20.87 -23.29
CA LEU A 447 -1.58 -19.87 -24.04
C LEU A 447 -0.69 -18.67 -24.41
N PHE A 448 0.08 -18.14 -23.45
CA PHE A 448 0.93 -16.99 -23.73
C PHE A 448 2.06 -17.31 -24.71
N MET A 449 2.68 -18.49 -24.59
CA MET A 449 3.70 -18.93 -25.53
C MET A 449 3.17 -19.16 -26.94
N GLU A 450 1.94 -19.68 -27.09
CA GLU A 450 1.28 -19.81 -28.40
C GLU A 450 1.10 -18.44 -29.06
N ARG A 451 0.60 -17.45 -28.31
CA ARG A 451 0.42 -16.08 -28.81
C ARG A 451 1.74 -15.38 -29.14
N LEU A 452 2.79 -15.62 -28.35
CA LEU A 452 4.13 -15.15 -28.69
C LEU A 452 4.63 -15.76 -29.99
N LYS A 453 4.43 -17.07 -30.23
CA LYS A 453 4.83 -17.73 -31.49
C LYS A 453 4.07 -17.19 -32.70
N GLU A 454 2.79 -16.88 -32.54
CA GLU A 454 1.94 -16.33 -33.61
C GLU A 454 2.31 -14.89 -33.98
N PHE A 455 2.47 -14.02 -32.99
CA PHE A 455 2.59 -12.56 -33.23
C PHE A 455 4.00 -12.00 -33.06
N GLN A 456 4.89 -12.69 -32.34
CA GLN A 456 6.26 -12.25 -32.00
C GLN A 456 7.25 -13.44 -32.09
N PRO A 457 7.38 -14.11 -33.26
CA PRO A 457 8.11 -15.37 -33.39
C PRO A 457 9.60 -15.25 -33.03
N GLU A 458 10.23 -14.09 -33.24
CA GLU A 458 11.63 -13.85 -32.87
C GLU A 458 11.83 -13.87 -31.35
N ILE A 459 10.92 -13.24 -30.59
CA ILE A 459 10.95 -13.26 -29.12
C ILE A 459 10.71 -14.70 -28.63
N ALA A 460 9.72 -15.39 -29.21
CA ALA A 460 9.39 -16.76 -28.82
C ALA A 460 10.57 -17.73 -29.03
N ALA A 461 11.26 -17.61 -30.18
CA ALA A 461 12.44 -18.44 -30.47
C ALA A 461 13.58 -18.20 -29.48
N SER A 462 13.87 -16.93 -29.17
CA SER A 462 14.89 -16.56 -28.17
C SER A 462 14.57 -17.14 -26.77
N LEU A 463 13.28 -17.15 -26.39
CA LEU A 463 12.82 -17.71 -25.13
C LEU A 463 12.91 -19.23 -25.09
N ASP A 464 12.50 -19.94 -26.15
CA ASP A 464 12.62 -21.40 -26.23
C ASP A 464 14.10 -21.82 -26.12
N ASP A 465 15.01 -21.12 -26.79
CA ASP A 465 16.46 -21.35 -26.69
C ASP A 465 17.02 -21.09 -25.28
N SER A 466 16.51 -20.07 -24.58
CA SER A 466 16.91 -19.74 -23.20
C SER A 466 16.42 -20.80 -22.21
N ILE A 467 15.16 -21.22 -22.33
CA ILE A 467 14.55 -22.24 -21.48
C ILE A 467 15.22 -23.60 -21.68
N GLU A 468 15.51 -23.99 -22.93
CA GLU A 468 16.24 -25.23 -23.21
C GLU A 468 17.65 -25.23 -22.64
N ARG A 469 18.37 -24.11 -22.75
CA ARG A 469 19.70 -23.97 -22.16
C ARG A 469 19.65 -24.14 -20.66
N LYS A 470 18.73 -23.44 -19.97
CA LYS A 470 18.58 -23.54 -18.51
C LYS A 470 18.25 -24.96 -18.05
N ARG A 471 17.33 -25.65 -18.73
CA ARG A 471 17.00 -27.05 -18.42
C ARG A 471 18.21 -27.99 -18.57
N LYS A 472 18.99 -27.83 -19.66
CA LYS A 472 20.23 -28.60 -19.87
C LYS A 472 21.27 -28.33 -18.78
N TRP A 473 21.38 -27.09 -18.31
CA TRP A 473 22.28 -26.74 -17.20
C TRP A 473 21.83 -27.35 -15.87
N GLU A 474 20.54 -27.27 -15.52
CA GLU A 474 19.99 -27.88 -14.31
C GLU A 474 20.17 -29.41 -14.31
N GLU A 475 19.92 -30.08 -15.44
CA GLU A 475 20.19 -31.52 -15.62
C GLU A 475 21.68 -31.88 -15.39
N VAL A 476 22.61 -31.01 -15.80
CA VAL A 476 24.06 -31.21 -15.60
C VAL A 476 24.47 -30.98 -14.14
N VAL A 477 23.91 -29.97 -13.48
CA VAL A 477 24.18 -29.68 -12.06
C VAL A 477 23.66 -30.83 -11.19
N GLU A 478 22.42 -31.28 -11.41
CA GLU A 478 21.84 -32.42 -10.69
C GLU A 478 22.62 -33.72 -10.95
N ALA A 479 23.10 -33.95 -12.18
CA ALA A 479 23.95 -35.10 -12.49
C ALA A 479 25.33 -35.02 -11.80
N SER A 480 25.89 -33.81 -11.66
CA SER A 480 27.18 -33.59 -10.99
C SER A 480 27.08 -33.74 -9.46
N ASP A 481 25.95 -33.38 -8.86
CA ASP A 481 25.68 -33.59 -7.44
C ASP A 481 25.44 -35.07 -7.10
N GLN A 482 24.89 -35.85 -8.03
CA GLN A 482 24.74 -37.30 -7.87
C GLN A 482 26.07 -38.08 -7.99
N ASP A 483 27.03 -37.57 -8.78
CA ASP A 483 28.32 -38.26 -9.00
C ASP A 483 29.38 -37.90 -7.91
N ASN A 484 29.20 -36.79 -7.18
CA ASN A 484 30.13 -36.31 -6.15
C ASN A 484 29.91 -36.87 -4.74
N GLY A 485 29.15 -37.97 -4.58
CA GLY A 485 28.90 -38.64 -3.29
C GLY A 485 30.12 -39.22 -2.57
N ARG A 486 31.37 -38.99 -3.03
CA ARG A 486 32.61 -39.41 -2.36
C ARG A 486 33.81 -38.49 -2.62
N ALA A 487 33.79 -37.25 -2.15
CA ALA A 487 35.02 -36.56 -1.72
C ALA A 487 34.68 -35.33 -0.86
N ASN A 488 35.25 -35.29 0.34
CA ASN A 488 35.11 -34.16 1.26
C ASN A 488 36.05 -33.03 0.82
N GLY A 489 35.49 -31.87 0.45
CA GLY A 489 36.20 -30.58 0.39
C GLY A 489 36.06 -29.82 -0.93
N GLY A 490 35.38 -28.66 -0.89
CA GLY A 490 35.62 -27.58 -1.85
C GLY A 490 34.42 -26.72 -2.25
N PHE A 491 34.52 -25.42 -1.92
CA PHE A 491 33.98 -24.26 -2.64
C PHE A 491 32.46 -24.10 -2.80
N SER A 492 31.88 -23.26 -1.94
CA SER A 492 30.61 -22.58 -2.18
C SER A 492 30.86 -21.37 -3.10
N PHE A 493 30.32 -21.41 -4.31
CA PHE A 493 30.08 -20.22 -5.11
C PHE A 493 28.62 -19.81 -4.89
N GLY A 494 28.43 -18.64 -4.28
CA GLY A 494 27.18 -17.90 -4.40
C GLY A 494 27.10 -17.36 -5.81
N PHE A 495 25.99 -17.62 -6.48
CA PHE A 495 25.67 -16.97 -7.74
C PHE A 495 24.73 -15.81 -7.42
N ASP A 496 25.32 -14.61 -7.44
CA ASP A 496 24.64 -13.37 -7.84
C ASP A 496 24.05 -13.61 -9.24
N ASP A 497 22.81 -13.17 -9.46
CA ASP A 497 22.23 -13.09 -10.79
C ASP A 497 23.01 -12.02 -11.58
N ASP A 498 23.77 -12.47 -12.58
CA ASP A 498 24.66 -11.66 -13.41
C ASP A 498 23.95 -10.43 -14.01
N ILE A 499 24.41 -9.26 -13.56
CA ILE A 499 24.41 -8.01 -14.31
C ILE A 499 25.51 -8.15 -15.36
N GLU A 500 25.16 -8.02 -16.64
CA GLU A 500 26.15 -7.85 -17.70
C GLU A 500 26.82 -6.48 -17.55
N ASP A 501 28.03 -6.47 -16.98
CA ASP A 501 29.03 -5.43 -17.18
C ASP A 501 29.63 -5.62 -18.59
N GLU A 502 29.34 -4.70 -19.52
CA GLU A 502 30.21 -4.46 -20.68
C GLU A 502 31.07 -3.22 -20.41
N ASP A 503 32.37 -3.47 -20.17
CA ASP A 503 33.41 -2.45 -20.05
C ASP A 503 33.59 -1.67 -21.38
N GLY A 504 33.59 -0.34 -21.24
CA GLY A 504 33.96 0.66 -22.26
C GLY A 504 33.84 2.08 -21.75
#